data_AF-Q7V970-F1
#
_entry.id   AF-Q7V970-F1
#
_cell.length_a   1.000
_cell.length_b   1.000
_cell.length_c   1.000
_cell.angle_alpha   90.00
_cell.angle_beta   90.00
_cell.angle_gamma   90.00
#
_symmetry.space_group_name_H-M   'P 1'
#
loop_
_entity.id
_entity.type
_entity.pdbx_description
1 polymer ?
#
loop_
_entity_poly.entity_id
_entity_poly.type
_entity_poly.pdbx_seq_one_letter_code
_entity_poly.pdbx_strand_id
1 'polypeptide(L)'
;MVATNFLISPILSLDALNIAGADKTFRVYFHTQEGPVTVSLGNSPQVITALSPSDAWLLFATNQLAKISNAADVYFQRVYDSTNTDISFYYDTTIDLGDPSVTTFGVAVPNNNGGRQWTEIFLNGPEIQAKSEDFSNYVFNHELGHALGLEHPHDNSDGDVYLSTDPQLSATPEETVMSYRVPESGVYPTDFSINDYNALEQIWGSPQAQSTQNVVYRLYQQSTGRHLFSANLTEVDILTGGNSSDYLNEGIAYQVQEGADQDLYRFFQPSTGLHFYSANSDERDNLINSNQSGYIYEGVAYKVFSASSAAEASTAVTRFYDPIAGTHFYTANLEEQRILEVTQPSWIMEGTAWYV
;
A
#
# COMPACT_ATOMS: atom_id res chain seq x y z
N MET A 1 4.18 -24.36 2.85
CA MET A 1 3.95 -23.28 3.84
C MET A 1 5.27 -23.06 4.51
N VAL A 2 5.86 -21.89 4.28
CA VAL A 2 7.10 -21.48 4.93
C VAL A 2 6.72 -21.11 6.36
N ALA A 3 7.34 -21.74 7.35
CA ALA A 3 7.09 -21.38 8.74
C ALA A 3 7.67 -19.99 9.03
N THR A 4 6.99 -19.23 9.88
CA THR A 4 7.33 -17.83 10.17
C THR A 4 8.74 -17.63 10.71
N ASN A 5 9.30 -18.59 11.44
CA ASN A 5 10.66 -18.48 11.97
C ASN A 5 11.69 -18.29 10.85
N PHE A 6 11.55 -18.98 9.71
CA PHE A 6 12.47 -18.86 8.58
C PHE A 6 12.39 -17.54 7.81
N LEU A 7 11.51 -16.64 8.23
CA LEU A 7 11.28 -15.35 7.57
C LEU A 7 11.51 -14.18 8.53
N ILE A 8 11.87 -14.42 9.80
CA ILE A 8 11.99 -13.37 10.82
C ILE A 8 13.43 -13.31 11.31
N SER A 9 14.15 -12.26 10.93
CA SER A 9 15.46 -12.03 11.52
C SER A 9 15.30 -11.52 12.96
N PRO A 10 15.97 -12.13 13.95
CA PRO A 10 16.03 -11.59 15.31
C PRO A 10 16.66 -10.19 15.36
N ILE A 11 17.57 -9.87 14.43
CA ILE A 11 18.26 -8.57 14.38
C ILE A 11 17.36 -7.54 13.70
N LEU A 12 16.86 -7.83 12.49
CA LEU A 12 16.05 -6.85 11.76
C LEU A 12 14.74 -6.55 12.49
N SER A 13 14.08 -7.57 13.08
CA SER A 13 12.85 -7.36 13.85
C SER A 13 13.08 -6.50 15.10
N LEU A 14 14.20 -6.71 15.81
CA LEU A 14 14.56 -5.87 16.95
C LEU A 14 14.83 -4.42 16.55
N ASP A 15 15.57 -4.21 15.46
CA ASP A 15 15.83 -2.86 14.93
C ASP A 15 14.53 -2.19 14.48
N ALA A 16 13.67 -2.91 13.76
CA ALA A 16 12.37 -2.40 13.33
C ALA A 16 11.48 -1.97 14.51
N LEU A 17 11.41 -2.80 15.56
CA LEU A 17 10.68 -2.48 16.80
C LEU A 17 11.25 -1.25 17.52
N ASN A 18 12.57 -1.09 17.53
CA ASN A 18 13.22 0.09 18.13
C ASN A 18 12.92 1.36 17.34
N ILE A 19 12.92 1.28 16.02
CA ILE A 19 12.61 2.39 15.12
C ILE A 19 11.15 2.82 15.28
N ALA A 20 10.21 1.87 15.23
CA ALA A 20 8.77 2.14 15.29
C ALA A 20 8.29 2.60 16.67
N GLY A 21 9.04 2.30 17.73
CA GLY A 21 8.71 2.70 19.09
C GLY A 21 7.46 2.00 19.65
N ALA A 22 6.96 2.53 20.77
CA ALA A 22 5.87 1.91 21.53
C ALA A 22 4.48 2.01 20.86
N ASP A 23 4.29 3.00 19.98
CA ASP A 23 3.09 3.19 19.16
C ASP A 23 3.16 2.44 17.82
N LYS A 24 4.28 1.73 17.56
CA LYS A 24 4.49 0.87 16.39
C LYS A 24 4.20 1.61 15.06
N THR A 25 4.51 2.90 15.03
CA THR A 25 4.19 3.77 13.89
C THR A 25 5.47 4.24 13.22
N PHE A 26 5.64 3.91 11.95
CA PHE A 26 6.75 4.40 11.13
C PHE A 26 6.38 5.68 10.40
N ARG A 27 7.22 6.72 10.52
CA ARG A 27 7.17 7.89 9.65
C ARG A 27 7.86 7.57 8.33
N VAL A 28 7.08 7.44 7.27
CA VAL A 28 7.55 7.05 5.95
C VAL A 28 7.70 8.26 5.04
N TYR A 29 8.88 8.44 4.46
CA TYR A 29 9.16 9.46 3.47
C TYR A 29 9.39 8.83 2.11
N PHE A 30 8.66 9.30 1.09
CA PHE A 30 8.94 8.98 -0.30
C PHE A 30 9.62 10.20 -0.93
N HIS A 31 10.87 10.05 -1.38
CA HIS A 31 11.54 11.11 -2.11
C HIS A 31 10.92 11.23 -3.51
N THR A 32 10.51 12.44 -3.89
CA THR A 32 9.81 12.70 -5.16
C THR A 32 10.49 13.74 -6.05
N GLN A 33 11.59 14.34 -5.60
CA GLN A 33 12.32 15.33 -6.40
C GLN A 33 13.39 14.64 -7.24
N GLU A 34 13.52 15.04 -8.49
CA GLU A 34 14.61 14.55 -9.34
C GLU A 34 15.91 15.31 -9.06
N GLY A 35 17.03 14.60 -9.16
CA GLY A 35 18.36 15.19 -9.10
C GLY A 35 19.19 14.74 -7.90
N PRO A 36 20.30 15.44 -7.61
CA PRO A 36 21.25 15.00 -6.60
C PRO A 36 20.68 15.16 -5.19
N VAL A 37 20.73 14.10 -4.38
CA VAL A 37 20.35 14.10 -2.97
C VAL A 37 21.42 13.43 -2.13
N THR A 38 21.74 14.02 -0.97
CA THR A 38 22.64 13.41 0.01
C THR A 38 21.86 12.46 0.90
N VAL A 39 22.30 11.21 0.96
CA VAL A 39 21.71 10.12 1.75
C VAL A 39 22.72 9.60 2.75
N SER A 40 22.27 8.88 3.77
CA SER A 40 23.11 8.47 4.90
C SER A 40 23.89 7.20 4.64
N LEU A 41 23.29 6.25 3.92
CA LEU A 41 23.85 4.97 3.46
C LEU A 41 24.72 4.26 4.51
N GLY A 42 24.13 3.86 5.63
CA GLY A 42 24.82 3.11 6.68
C GLY A 42 25.87 3.95 7.41
N ASN A 43 25.54 5.22 7.69
CA ASN A 43 26.44 6.23 8.25
C ASN A 43 27.67 6.58 7.40
N SER A 44 27.65 6.29 6.10
CA SER A 44 28.66 6.68 5.12
C SER A 44 28.00 7.53 4.03
N PRO A 45 27.81 8.85 4.26
CA PRO A 45 26.97 9.66 3.39
C PRO A 45 27.44 9.66 1.92
N GLN A 46 26.49 9.50 1.01
CA GLN A 46 26.72 9.53 -0.44
C GLN A 46 25.76 10.49 -1.13
N VAL A 47 26.14 10.96 -2.32
CA VAL A 47 25.24 11.71 -3.20
C VAL A 47 24.75 10.76 -4.27
N ILE A 48 23.45 10.46 -4.24
CA ILE A 48 22.80 9.67 -5.28
C ILE A 48 22.13 10.60 -6.31
N THR A 49 21.73 10.04 -7.45
CA THR A 49 20.89 10.76 -8.42
C THR A 49 19.47 10.22 -8.30
N ALA A 50 18.62 10.94 -7.57
CA ALA A 50 17.26 10.53 -7.31
C ALA A 50 16.37 10.75 -8.54
N LEU A 51 15.40 9.86 -8.71
CA LEU A 51 14.34 9.94 -9.69
C LEU A 51 12.99 10.12 -8.97
N SER A 52 12.03 10.74 -9.66
CA SER A 52 10.66 10.84 -9.16
C SER A 52 9.90 9.55 -9.47
N PRO A 53 9.30 8.88 -8.48
CA PRO A 53 8.40 7.76 -8.75
C PRO A 53 7.11 8.26 -9.42
N SER A 54 6.44 7.39 -10.18
CA SER A 54 5.13 7.72 -10.76
C SER A 54 4.03 7.78 -9.70
N ASP A 55 2.94 8.50 -10.00
CA ASP A 55 1.77 8.55 -9.11
C ASP A 55 1.14 7.17 -8.89
N ALA A 56 1.13 6.33 -9.95
CA ALA A 56 0.64 4.95 -9.86
C ALA A 56 1.48 4.12 -8.88
N TRP A 57 2.81 4.28 -8.91
CA TRP A 57 3.69 3.59 -7.97
C TRP A 57 3.53 4.10 -6.53
N LEU A 58 3.41 5.42 -6.35
CA LEU A 58 3.16 6.00 -5.02
C LEU A 58 1.83 5.49 -4.43
N LEU A 59 0.79 5.39 -5.24
CA LEU A 59 -0.49 4.81 -4.84
C LEU A 59 -0.33 3.33 -4.45
N PHE A 60 0.35 2.53 -5.28
CA PHE A 60 0.65 1.13 -4.98
C PHE A 60 1.38 0.98 -3.64
N ALA A 61 2.49 1.71 -3.44
CA ALA A 61 3.28 1.66 -2.22
C ALA A 61 2.43 2.04 -1.00
N THR A 62 1.61 3.08 -1.11
CA THR A 62 0.68 3.52 -0.07
C THR A 62 -0.34 2.44 0.28
N ASN A 63 -0.94 1.81 -0.74
CA ASN A 63 -1.92 0.75 -0.54
C ASN A 63 -1.28 -0.49 0.10
N GLN A 64 -0.03 -0.78 -0.21
CA GLN A 64 0.69 -1.87 0.45
C GLN A 64 0.93 -1.60 1.93
N LEU A 65 1.37 -0.38 2.30
CA LEU A 65 1.52 0.02 3.71
C LEU A 65 0.19 -0.13 4.45
N ALA A 66 -0.92 0.28 3.82
CA ALA A 66 -2.26 0.11 4.36
C ALA A 66 -2.67 -1.35 4.56
N LYS A 67 -2.38 -2.24 3.59
CA LYS A 67 -2.65 -3.67 3.72
C LYS A 67 -1.88 -4.30 4.87
N ILE A 68 -0.62 -3.91 5.06
CA ILE A 68 0.21 -4.37 6.17
C ILE A 68 -0.42 -3.94 7.50
N SER A 69 -0.84 -2.68 7.66
CA SER A 69 -1.51 -2.21 8.87
C SER A 69 -2.83 -2.93 9.17
N ASN A 70 -3.51 -3.45 8.14
CA ASN A 70 -4.72 -4.25 8.30
C ASN A 70 -4.42 -5.71 8.72
N ALA A 71 -3.20 -6.19 8.46
CA ALA A 71 -2.79 -7.57 8.69
C ALA A 71 -1.93 -7.76 9.96
N ALA A 72 -1.25 -6.71 10.42
CA ALA A 72 -0.44 -6.72 11.63
C ALA A 72 -0.53 -5.38 12.40
N ASP A 73 -0.27 -5.38 13.70
CA ASP A 73 -0.29 -4.19 14.58
C ASP A 73 0.94 -3.30 14.37
N VAL A 74 1.06 -2.74 13.17
CA VAL A 74 2.10 -1.81 12.74
C VAL A 74 1.45 -0.75 11.85
N TYR A 75 1.87 0.50 11.98
CA TYR A 75 1.23 1.63 11.32
C TYR A 75 2.26 2.47 10.57
N PHE A 76 1.76 3.23 9.60
CA PHE A 76 2.60 4.10 8.79
C PHE A 76 1.99 5.50 8.72
N GLN A 77 2.83 6.50 8.87
CA GLN A 77 2.48 7.90 8.73
C GLN A 77 3.37 8.49 7.65
N ARG A 78 2.81 9.07 6.58
CA ARG A 78 3.69 9.72 5.60
C ARG A 78 4.17 11.05 6.13
N VAL A 79 5.45 11.29 5.95
CA VAL A 79 6.07 12.60 6.14
C VAL A 79 6.62 13.10 4.81
N TYR A 80 6.72 14.42 4.66
CA TYR A 80 7.12 15.06 3.41
C TYR A 80 8.48 15.77 3.51
N ASP A 81 9.14 15.63 4.66
CA ASP A 81 10.53 16.01 4.86
C ASP A 81 11.33 14.80 5.33
N SER A 82 12.61 14.76 4.95
CA SER A 82 13.52 13.67 5.30
C SER A 82 14.17 13.81 6.69
N THR A 83 13.89 14.89 7.42
CA THR A 83 14.57 15.19 8.69
C THR A 83 14.05 14.37 9.85
N ASN A 84 12.79 13.94 9.81
CA ASN A 84 12.13 13.23 10.90
C ASN A 84 11.42 11.93 10.46
N THR A 85 12.09 11.16 9.60
CA THR A 85 11.62 9.89 9.05
C THR A 85 12.16 8.68 9.82
N ASP A 86 11.44 7.57 9.73
CA ASP A 86 11.83 6.26 10.22
C ASP A 86 12.16 5.31 9.07
N ILE A 87 11.45 5.46 7.94
CA ILE A 87 11.75 4.78 6.68
C ILE A 87 11.75 5.83 5.56
N SER A 88 12.84 5.89 4.79
CA SER A 88 12.94 6.78 3.62
C SER A 88 13.13 5.96 2.35
N PHE A 89 12.30 6.20 1.33
CA PHE A 89 12.40 5.57 0.02
C PHE A 89 13.01 6.51 -1.00
N TYR A 90 14.00 6.00 -1.73
CA TYR A 90 14.67 6.69 -2.82
C TYR A 90 14.66 5.82 -4.07
N TYR A 91 14.11 6.35 -5.17
CA TYR A 91 14.41 5.83 -6.49
C TYR A 91 15.77 6.39 -6.92
N ASP A 92 16.75 5.51 -7.11
CA ASP A 92 18.09 5.86 -7.59
C ASP A 92 18.25 5.44 -9.05
N THR A 93 19.04 6.20 -9.80
CA THR A 93 19.49 5.79 -11.13
C THR A 93 20.39 4.54 -11.10
N THR A 94 21.19 4.37 -10.04
CA THR A 94 22.10 3.23 -9.87
C THR A 94 22.42 3.01 -8.41
N ILE A 95 22.37 1.78 -7.92
CA ILE A 95 22.81 1.45 -6.55
C ILE A 95 24.26 0.93 -6.61
N ASP A 96 25.23 1.73 -6.15
CA ASP A 96 26.65 1.37 -6.11
C ASP A 96 27.06 0.95 -4.69
N LEU A 97 27.27 -0.37 -4.51
CA LEU A 97 27.76 -0.95 -3.25
C LEU A 97 29.25 -1.32 -3.30
N GLY A 98 29.99 -0.82 -4.30
CA GLY A 98 31.43 -1.02 -4.45
C GLY A 98 31.84 -2.18 -5.35
N ASP A 99 30.90 -2.87 -5.99
CA ASP A 99 31.16 -3.86 -7.04
C ASP A 99 30.33 -3.55 -8.32
N PRO A 100 30.96 -3.00 -9.37
CA PRO A 100 30.27 -2.63 -10.59
C PRO A 100 29.85 -3.84 -11.44
N SER A 101 30.21 -5.06 -11.07
CA SER A 101 29.82 -6.28 -11.79
C SER A 101 28.47 -6.84 -11.35
N VAL A 102 27.90 -6.30 -10.25
CA VAL A 102 26.63 -6.75 -9.68
C VAL A 102 25.60 -5.63 -9.82
N THR A 103 24.50 -5.93 -10.52
CA THR A 103 23.34 -5.04 -10.54
C THR A 103 22.51 -5.28 -9.27
N THR A 104 22.46 -4.26 -8.41
CA THR A 104 21.57 -4.26 -7.24
C THR A 104 20.24 -3.63 -7.63
N PHE A 105 19.14 -4.35 -7.41
CA PHE A 105 17.77 -3.88 -7.73
C PHE A 105 17.15 -3.06 -6.61
N GLY A 106 17.41 -3.46 -5.37
CA GLY A 106 16.96 -2.78 -4.17
C GLY A 106 17.93 -3.05 -3.01
N VAL A 107 17.91 -2.16 -2.01
CA VAL A 107 18.58 -2.42 -0.73
C VAL A 107 17.93 -1.59 0.39
N ALA A 108 17.61 -2.26 1.50
CA ALA A 108 17.27 -1.64 2.78
C ALA A 108 18.51 -1.46 3.65
N VAL A 109 18.84 -0.23 4.01
CA VAL A 109 20.06 0.14 4.74
C VAL A 109 19.67 0.72 6.11
N PRO A 110 19.94 0.00 7.21
CA PRO A 110 19.75 0.54 8.54
C PRO A 110 20.80 1.61 8.84
N ASN A 111 20.36 2.69 9.50
CA ASN A 111 21.19 3.80 9.92
C ASN A 111 21.04 4.02 11.42
N ASN A 112 22.11 4.49 12.05
CA ASN A 112 22.10 4.83 13.47
C ASN A 112 23.04 6.01 13.73
N ASN A 113 22.47 7.13 14.18
CA ASN A 113 23.24 8.30 14.55
C ASN A 113 22.66 8.94 15.81
N GLY A 114 23.52 9.18 16.80
CA GLY A 114 23.15 9.91 18.03
C GLY A 114 22.03 9.24 18.84
N GLY A 115 21.87 7.92 18.74
CA GLY A 115 20.80 7.17 19.42
C GLY A 115 19.47 7.12 18.68
N ARG A 116 19.38 7.69 17.47
CA ARG A 116 18.25 7.52 16.55
C ARG A 116 18.59 6.45 15.51
N GLN A 117 17.67 5.52 15.31
CA GLN A 117 17.72 4.54 14.23
C GLN A 117 16.68 4.89 13.16
N TRP A 118 16.98 4.60 11.90
CA TRP A 118 16.03 4.70 10.76
C TRP A 118 16.54 3.82 9.61
N THR A 119 15.68 3.52 8.64
CA THR A 119 16.04 2.74 7.46
C THR A 119 15.93 3.58 6.20
N GLU A 120 16.95 3.56 5.35
CA GLU A 120 16.87 4.10 3.99
C GLU A 120 16.75 2.94 3.01
N ILE A 121 15.73 2.97 2.17
CA ILE A 121 15.48 2.00 1.11
C ILE A 121 15.80 2.66 -0.23
N PHE A 122 16.65 2.00 -1.00
CA PHE A 122 17.03 2.43 -2.35
C PHE A 122 16.47 1.43 -3.35
N LEU A 123 15.85 1.93 -4.41
CA LEU A 123 15.30 1.16 -5.51
C LEU A 123 15.97 1.61 -6.80
N ASN A 124 16.57 0.69 -7.55
CA ASN A 124 17.23 0.99 -8.81
C ASN A 124 16.19 1.17 -9.92
N GLY A 125 15.70 2.39 -10.09
CA GLY A 125 14.57 2.73 -10.96
C GLY A 125 14.70 2.18 -12.38
N PRO A 126 15.77 2.52 -13.11
CA PRO A 126 15.95 2.06 -14.48
C PRO A 126 15.95 0.54 -14.62
N GLU A 127 16.64 -0.17 -13.73
CA GLU A 127 16.81 -1.63 -13.81
C GLU A 127 15.53 -2.39 -13.47
N ILE A 128 14.79 -1.96 -12.45
CA ILE A 128 13.55 -2.63 -12.04
C ILE A 128 12.40 -2.33 -13.01
N GLN A 129 12.27 -1.09 -13.48
CA GLN A 129 11.22 -0.69 -14.43
C GLN A 129 11.43 -1.30 -15.81
N ALA A 130 12.69 -1.51 -16.24
CA ALA A 130 12.99 -2.18 -17.50
C ALA A 130 12.56 -3.66 -17.53
N LYS A 131 12.37 -4.30 -16.37
CA LYS A 131 11.91 -5.69 -16.28
C LYS A 131 10.39 -5.79 -16.39
N SER A 132 9.66 -5.15 -15.48
CA SER A 132 8.20 -5.03 -15.49
C SER A 132 7.73 -4.17 -14.31
N GLU A 133 6.49 -3.69 -14.37
CA GLU A 133 5.83 -3.04 -13.22
C GLU A 133 5.71 -4.00 -12.03
N ASP A 134 5.31 -5.25 -12.27
CA ASP A 134 5.22 -6.28 -11.23
C ASP A 134 6.55 -6.53 -10.52
N PHE A 135 7.65 -6.57 -11.27
CA PHE A 135 8.99 -6.71 -10.69
C PHE A 135 9.39 -5.49 -9.86
N SER A 136 9.08 -4.28 -10.31
CA SER A 136 9.32 -3.05 -9.54
C SER A 136 8.55 -3.06 -8.21
N ASN A 137 7.30 -3.52 -8.24
CA ASN A 137 6.44 -3.65 -7.07
C ASN A 137 6.93 -4.76 -6.11
N TYR A 138 7.40 -5.88 -6.66
CA TYR A 138 8.03 -6.96 -5.90
C TYR A 138 9.28 -6.49 -5.15
N VAL A 139 10.19 -5.76 -5.82
CA VAL A 139 11.41 -5.24 -5.17
C VAL A 139 11.05 -4.25 -4.05
N PHE A 140 10.05 -3.39 -4.24
CA PHE A 140 9.56 -2.53 -3.16
C PHE A 140 9.09 -3.35 -1.95
N ASN A 141 8.24 -4.36 -2.16
CA ASN A 141 7.74 -5.22 -1.10
C ASN A 141 8.88 -5.96 -0.38
N HIS A 142 9.86 -6.44 -1.15
CA HIS A 142 11.04 -7.12 -0.63
C HIS A 142 11.85 -6.24 0.33
N GLU A 143 12.23 -5.03 -0.10
CA GLU A 143 13.03 -4.13 0.73
C GLU A 143 12.22 -3.57 1.93
N LEU A 144 10.91 -3.36 1.74
CA LEU A 144 10.02 -3.03 2.85
C LEU A 144 9.95 -4.18 3.87
N GLY A 145 9.94 -5.44 3.41
CA GLY A 145 10.01 -6.62 4.27
C GLY A 145 11.21 -6.57 5.20
N HIS A 146 12.41 -6.28 4.68
CA HIS A 146 13.61 -6.07 5.49
C HIS A 146 13.46 -4.96 6.53
N ALA A 147 12.91 -3.81 6.14
CA ALA A 147 12.68 -2.70 7.07
C ALA A 147 11.67 -3.03 8.19
N LEU A 148 10.81 -4.02 7.97
CA LEU A 148 9.81 -4.50 8.92
C LEU A 148 10.26 -5.73 9.72
N GLY A 149 11.48 -6.21 9.50
CA GLY A 149 12.09 -7.30 10.26
C GLY A 149 12.15 -8.66 9.56
N LEU A 150 11.71 -8.74 8.30
CA LEU A 150 11.77 -9.98 7.54
C LEU A 150 13.16 -10.24 6.96
N GLU A 151 13.50 -11.52 6.78
CA GLU A 151 14.75 -11.95 6.17
C GLU A 151 14.54 -12.94 5.04
N HIS A 152 15.63 -13.27 4.37
CA HIS A 152 15.59 -14.24 3.29
C HIS A 152 15.43 -15.65 3.85
N PRO A 153 14.60 -16.50 3.22
CA PRO A 153 14.41 -17.90 3.63
C PRO A 153 15.66 -18.78 3.43
N HIS A 154 16.69 -18.25 2.77
CA HIS A 154 17.98 -18.92 2.53
C HIS A 154 19.11 -18.31 3.36
N ASP A 155 18.87 -17.22 4.10
CA ASP A 155 19.84 -16.73 5.07
C ASP A 155 19.95 -17.76 6.20
N ASN A 156 21.15 -17.92 6.76
CA ASN A 156 21.46 -18.82 7.88
C ASN A 156 22.23 -18.06 8.97
N SER A 157 22.15 -16.73 8.96
CA SER A 157 22.89 -15.87 9.87
C SER A 157 22.50 -16.08 11.33
N ASP A 158 21.24 -16.46 11.59
CA ASP A 158 20.69 -16.75 12.90
C ASP A 158 20.62 -18.27 13.22
N GLY A 159 20.96 -19.12 12.25
CA GLY A 159 21.02 -20.57 12.38
C GLY A 159 19.77 -21.32 11.93
N ASP A 160 18.80 -20.64 11.30
CA ASP A 160 17.68 -21.29 10.63
C ASP A 160 17.73 -21.10 9.10
N VAL A 161 17.15 -22.04 8.34
CA VAL A 161 17.13 -22.03 6.87
C VAL A 161 15.90 -22.79 6.38
N TYR A 162 15.17 -22.23 5.43
CA TYR A 162 14.15 -22.96 4.69
C TYR A 162 14.76 -23.66 3.47
N LEU A 163 14.78 -24.99 3.53
CA LEU A 163 15.25 -25.94 2.50
C LEU A 163 16.75 -25.88 2.14
N SER A 164 17.31 -24.71 1.83
CA SER A 164 18.68 -24.56 1.34
C SER A 164 19.21 -23.14 1.54
N THR A 165 20.52 -23.02 1.80
CA THR A 165 21.26 -21.74 1.77
C THR A 165 21.56 -21.27 0.35
N ASP A 166 21.35 -22.14 -0.65
CA ASP A 166 21.34 -21.71 -2.05
C ASP A 166 19.98 -21.04 -2.34
N PRO A 167 19.94 -19.73 -2.64
CA PRO A 167 18.69 -19.02 -2.90
C PRO A 167 17.86 -19.68 -4.00
N GLN A 168 18.49 -20.30 -5.00
CA GLN A 168 17.79 -20.92 -6.12
C GLN A 168 17.06 -22.23 -5.75
N LEU A 169 17.36 -22.79 -4.56
CA LEU A 169 16.78 -24.02 -4.04
C LEU A 169 15.94 -23.79 -2.76
N SER A 170 15.68 -22.53 -2.39
CA SER A 170 14.85 -22.13 -1.26
C SER A 170 13.40 -21.83 -1.70
N ALA A 171 12.66 -21.02 -0.93
CA ALA A 171 11.26 -20.67 -1.19
C ALA A 171 11.09 -19.92 -2.52
N THR A 172 9.92 -20.03 -3.15
CA THR A 172 9.59 -19.25 -4.36
C THR A 172 9.04 -17.86 -4.01
N PRO A 173 9.00 -16.91 -4.97
CA PRO A 173 8.31 -15.63 -4.79
C PRO A 173 6.84 -15.76 -4.41
N GLU A 174 6.13 -16.78 -4.92
CA GLU A 174 4.74 -17.05 -4.54
C GLU A 174 4.60 -17.51 -3.07
N GLU A 175 5.65 -18.09 -2.49
CA GLU A 175 5.69 -18.48 -1.08
C GLU A 175 6.10 -17.33 -0.16
N THR A 176 6.94 -16.40 -0.61
CA THR A 176 7.39 -15.22 0.17
C THR A 176 8.01 -14.19 -0.75
N VAL A 177 7.71 -12.90 -0.52
CA VAL A 177 8.38 -11.79 -1.23
C VAL A 177 9.87 -11.69 -0.90
N MET A 178 10.34 -12.39 0.15
CA MET A 178 11.76 -12.43 0.53
C MET A 178 12.57 -13.44 -0.30
N SER A 179 11.98 -14.07 -1.31
CA SER A 179 12.67 -15.01 -2.19
C SER A 179 13.54 -14.32 -3.25
N TYR A 180 14.66 -14.97 -3.61
CA TYR A 180 15.54 -14.61 -4.74
C TYR A 180 15.31 -15.48 -5.99
N ARG A 181 14.35 -16.40 -5.95
CA ARG A 181 14.03 -17.25 -7.11
C ARG A 181 13.25 -16.46 -8.15
N VAL A 182 13.24 -17.00 -9.37
CA VAL A 182 12.27 -16.59 -10.38
C VAL A 182 10.92 -17.23 -10.04
N PRO A 183 9.79 -16.50 -10.16
CA PRO A 183 8.45 -17.04 -9.92
C PRO A 183 8.17 -18.26 -10.81
N GLU A 184 7.52 -19.28 -10.27
CA GLU A 184 7.13 -20.46 -11.05
C GLU A 184 6.08 -20.11 -12.12
N SER A 185 5.24 -19.12 -11.83
CA SER A 185 4.27 -18.55 -12.77
C SER A 185 4.89 -17.70 -13.88
N GLY A 186 6.14 -17.25 -13.70
CA GLY A 186 6.78 -16.24 -14.53
C GLY A 186 6.29 -14.81 -14.30
N VAL A 187 5.35 -14.59 -13.38
CA VAL A 187 4.83 -13.27 -12.97
C VAL A 187 5.23 -13.01 -11.52
N TYR A 188 5.83 -11.86 -11.25
CA TYR A 188 6.22 -11.52 -9.88
C TYR A 188 4.99 -11.12 -9.06
N PRO A 189 4.82 -11.63 -7.84
CA PRO A 189 3.72 -11.23 -6.98
C PRO A 189 3.90 -9.77 -6.53
N THR A 190 2.79 -9.02 -6.53
CA THR A 190 2.79 -7.60 -6.14
C THR A 190 2.22 -7.36 -4.75
N ASP A 191 1.89 -8.42 -4.02
CA ASP A 191 1.44 -8.36 -2.63
C ASP A 191 2.32 -9.26 -1.77
N PHE A 192 2.35 -9.00 -0.47
CA PHE A 192 2.93 -9.90 0.52
C PHE A 192 2.17 -11.23 0.48
N SER A 193 2.88 -12.35 0.55
CA SER A 193 2.25 -13.66 0.62
C SER A 193 1.61 -13.86 2.00
N ILE A 194 0.79 -14.91 2.12
CA ILE A 194 0.26 -15.31 3.43
C ILE A 194 1.36 -15.65 4.43
N ASN A 195 2.52 -16.18 3.99
CA ASN A 195 3.61 -16.51 4.92
C ASN A 195 4.29 -15.23 5.41
N ASP A 196 4.41 -14.20 4.56
CA ASP A 196 4.96 -12.91 4.95
C ASP A 196 4.03 -12.19 5.93
N TYR A 197 2.72 -12.18 5.68
CA TYR A 197 1.74 -11.60 6.60
C TYR A 197 1.73 -12.31 7.96
N ASN A 198 1.84 -13.65 7.98
CA ASN A 198 1.96 -14.40 9.24
C ASN A 198 3.24 -14.05 10.01
N ALA A 199 4.35 -13.82 9.30
CA ALA A 199 5.62 -13.41 9.92
C ALA A 199 5.53 -11.99 10.48
N LEU A 200 4.92 -11.06 9.74
CA LEU A 200 4.64 -9.70 10.22
C LEU A 200 3.70 -9.71 11.43
N GLU A 201 2.61 -10.50 11.40
CA GLU A 201 1.73 -10.65 12.57
C GLU A 201 2.48 -11.21 13.78
N GLN A 202 3.44 -12.11 13.59
CA GLN A 202 4.25 -12.63 14.69
C GLN A 202 5.21 -11.59 15.28
N ILE A 203 5.80 -10.71 14.45
CA ILE A 203 6.68 -9.63 14.92
C ILE A 203 5.87 -8.54 15.62
N TRP A 204 4.83 -8.06 14.95
CA TRP A 204 4.11 -6.84 15.32
C TRP A 204 2.90 -7.12 16.20
N GLY A 205 2.37 -8.33 16.20
CA GLY A 205 1.14 -8.73 16.86
C GLY A 205 -0.06 -8.65 15.91
N SER A 206 -1.15 -9.32 16.30
CA SER A 206 -2.44 -9.21 15.60
C SER A 206 -2.91 -7.75 15.59
N PRO A 207 -3.47 -7.25 14.46
CA PRO A 207 -4.01 -5.91 14.36
C PRO A 207 -4.85 -5.62 15.59
N GLN A 208 -4.52 -4.55 16.32
CA GLN A 208 -5.48 -4.06 17.28
C GLN A 208 -6.71 -3.65 16.49
N ALA A 209 -7.90 -3.89 17.04
CA ALA A 209 -9.03 -3.07 16.65
C ALA A 209 -8.57 -1.65 16.98
N GLN A 210 -8.06 -0.93 15.98
CA GLN A 210 -7.86 0.50 16.12
C GLN A 210 -9.16 1.00 16.73
N SER A 211 -9.10 1.96 17.64
CA SER A 211 -10.27 2.80 17.86
C SER A 211 -10.48 3.56 16.55
N THR A 212 -10.91 2.86 15.52
CA THR A 212 -11.43 3.44 14.32
C THR A 212 -12.60 4.21 14.88
N GLN A 213 -12.43 5.54 14.91
CA GLN A 213 -13.54 6.30 14.38
C GLN A 213 -13.90 5.57 13.08
N ASN A 214 -14.99 4.82 13.12
CA ASN A 214 -15.51 4.09 11.98
C ASN A 214 -15.94 5.16 10.99
N VAL A 215 -14.99 5.73 10.28
CA VAL A 215 -15.12 6.98 9.57
C VAL A 215 -14.47 6.75 8.23
N VAL A 216 -15.23 7.02 7.19
CA VAL A 216 -14.75 7.02 5.83
C VAL A 216 -14.53 8.47 5.45
N TYR A 217 -13.30 8.78 5.03
CA TYR A 217 -12.95 10.08 4.48
C TYR A 217 -13.21 10.11 2.99
N ARG A 218 -13.64 11.27 2.47
CA ARG A 218 -13.73 11.53 1.04
C ARG A 218 -12.55 12.40 0.63
N LEU A 219 -11.75 11.91 -0.31
CA LEU A 219 -10.60 12.63 -0.84
C LEU A 219 -10.91 13.07 -2.26
N TYR A 220 -10.64 14.33 -2.58
CA TYR A 220 -10.88 14.90 -3.91
C TYR A 220 -9.57 15.10 -4.65
N GLN A 221 -9.43 14.41 -5.79
CA GLN A 221 -8.30 14.57 -6.70
C GLN A 221 -8.53 15.78 -7.62
N GLN A 222 -7.71 16.81 -7.47
CA GLN A 222 -7.92 18.11 -8.12
C GLN A 222 -7.71 18.07 -9.64
N SER A 223 -6.71 17.34 -10.12
CA SER A 223 -6.35 17.27 -11.53
C SER A 223 -7.40 16.55 -12.38
N THR A 224 -8.08 15.56 -11.80
CA THR A 224 -9.06 14.72 -12.51
C THR A 224 -10.51 14.98 -12.10
N GLY A 225 -10.74 15.69 -11.00
CA GLY A 225 -12.07 15.90 -10.41
C GLY A 225 -12.68 14.63 -9.80
N ARG A 226 -11.85 13.67 -9.38
CA ARG A 226 -12.31 12.35 -8.92
C ARG A 226 -12.32 12.27 -7.41
N HIS A 227 -13.06 11.29 -6.89
CA HIS A 227 -13.13 11.05 -5.45
C HIS A 227 -12.60 9.67 -5.09
N LEU A 228 -11.92 9.59 -3.94
CA LEU A 228 -11.50 8.35 -3.30
C LEU A 228 -12.15 8.28 -1.90
N PHE A 229 -12.62 7.10 -1.52
CA PHE A 229 -13.17 6.86 -0.18
C PHE A 229 -12.25 5.94 0.59
N SER A 230 -11.77 6.39 1.75
CA SER A 230 -10.87 5.59 2.56
C SER A 230 -11.26 5.63 4.03
N ALA A 231 -11.35 4.44 4.63
CA ALA A 231 -11.39 4.27 6.09
C ALA A 231 -9.98 4.12 6.68
N ASN A 232 -8.95 4.08 5.84
CA ASN A 232 -7.57 3.89 6.26
C ASN A 232 -6.92 5.26 6.49
N LEU A 233 -6.71 5.61 7.76
CA LEU A 233 -6.11 6.90 8.13
C LEU A 233 -4.69 7.09 7.59
N THR A 234 -3.93 6.00 7.41
CA THR A 234 -2.64 6.05 6.71
C THR A 234 -2.88 6.51 5.27
N GLU A 235 -3.70 5.83 4.48
CA GLU A 235 -4.01 6.23 3.09
C GLU A 235 -4.49 7.68 3.01
N VAL A 236 -5.38 8.12 3.90
CA VAL A 236 -5.86 9.50 3.99
C VAL A 236 -4.72 10.48 4.23
N ASP A 237 -3.89 10.24 5.24
CA ASP A 237 -2.76 11.09 5.59
C ASP A 237 -1.73 11.14 4.44
N ILE A 238 -1.38 9.98 3.90
CA ILE A 238 -0.44 9.83 2.79
C ILE A 238 -0.91 10.57 1.53
N LEU A 239 -2.19 10.46 1.19
CA LEU A 239 -2.73 11.11 0.01
C LEU A 239 -2.92 12.60 0.25
N THR A 240 -3.14 13.12 1.46
CA THR A 240 -3.56 14.53 1.64
C THR A 240 -2.55 15.44 2.34
N GLY A 241 -1.52 14.91 2.99
CA GLY A 241 -0.62 15.68 3.86
C GLY A 241 0.46 16.51 3.16
N GLY A 242 0.61 16.42 1.83
CA GLY A 242 1.72 17.05 1.09
C GLY A 242 1.35 18.41 0.49
N ASN A 243 2.25 19.40 0.56
CA ASN A 243 2.07 20.72 -0.10
C ASN A 243 1.96 20.65 -1.64
N SER A 244 2.28 19.50 -2.23
CA SER A 244 2.16 19.20 -3.66
C SER A 244 1.20 18.05 -3.94
N SER A 245 0.36 17.67 -2.98
CA SER A 245 -0.62 16.62 -3.21
C SER A 245 -1.71 17.09 -4.17
N ASP A 246 -2.05 16.23 -5.12
CA ASP A 246 -3.22 16.39 -5.97
C ASP A 246 -4.53 16.03 -5.23
N TYR A 247 -4.46 15.39 -4.06
CA TYR A 247 -5.63 15.05 -3.25
C TYR A 247 -5.86 16.06 -2.12
N LEU A 248 -7.09 16.57 -2.06
CA LEU A 248 -7.63 17.31 -0.92
C LEU A 248 -8.43 16.38 -0.02
N ASN A 249 -8.21 16.46 1.29
CA ASN A 249 -9.10 15.83 2.27
C ASN A 249 -10.39 16.67 2.37
N GLU A 250 -11.51 16.19 1.81
CA GLU A 250 -12.80 16.85 1.96
C GLU A 250 -13.43 16.58 3.35
N GLY A 251 -12.80 15.74 4.15
CA GLY A 251 -13.21 15.38 5.49
C GLY A 251 -14.03 14.08 5.53
N ILE A 252 -14.81 13.95 6.58
CA ILE A 252 -15.64 12.76 6.84
C ILE A 252 -16.77 12.69 5.82
N ALA A 253 -16.76 11.64 5.00
CA ALA A 253 -17.87 11.29 4.11
C ALA A 253 -19.06 10.77 4.92
N TYR A 254 -18.79 9.79 5.79
CA TYR A 254 -19.78 9.16 6.66
C TYR A 254 -19.10 8.32 7.73
N GLN A 255 -19.87 7.98 8.78
CA GLN A 255 -19.44 7.05 9.82
C GLN A 255 -20.04 5.67 9.58
N VAL A 256 -19.25 4.62 9.62
CA VAL A 256 -19.72 3.24 9.61
C VAL A 256 -20.22 2.90 11.02
N GLN A 257 -21.54 2.85 11.23
CA GLN A 257 -22.07 2.55 12.57
C GLN A 257 -21.73 1.12 13.01
N GLU A 258 -21.69 0.89 14.34
CA GLU A 258 -21.55 -0.47 14.86
C GLU A 258 -22.70 -1.36 14.34
N GLY A 259 -22.35 -2.59 13.94
CA GLY A 259 -23.31 -3.55 13.36
C GLY A 259 -23.32 -3.63 11.84
N ALA A 260 -22.46 -2.87 11.13
CA ALA A 260 -22.23 -3.07 9.71
C ALA A 260 -21.81 -4.52 9.40
N ASP A 261 -22.53 -5.18 8.51
CA ASP A 261 -22.50 -6.63 8.31
C ASP A 261 -22.10 -7.05 6.88
N GLN A 262 -21.93 -6.09 5.97
CA GLN A 262 -21.57 -6.33 4.58
C GLN A 262 -20.21 -5.70 4.24
N ASP A 263 -19.37 -6.43 3.51
CA ASP A 263 -18.09 -5.89 3.03
C ASP A 263 -18.31 -5.00 1.81
N LEU A 264 -17.64 -3.84 1.78
CA LEU A 264 -17.50 -3.01 0.60
C LEU A 264 -16.15 -3.31 -0.07
N TYR A 265 -16.18 -3.76 -1.31
CA TYR A 265 -15.03 -4.12 -2.10
C TYR A 265 -14.51 -2.92 -2.90
N ARG A 266 -13.19 -2.75 -2.98
CA ARG A 266 -12.55 -1.71 -3.79
C ARG A 266 -11.70 -2.31 -4.90
N PHE A 267 -11.72 -1.64 -6.03
CA PHE A 267 -10.97 -2.01 -7.23
C PHE A 267 -10.27 -0.78 -7.80
N PHE A 268 -9.07 -0.98 -8.32
CA PHE A 268 -8.29 0.07 -8.98
C PHE A 268 -8.06 -0.27 -10.45
N GLN A 269 -8.27 0.68 -11.36
CA GLN A 269 -7.97 0.53 -12.78
C GLN A 269 -6.73 1.36 -13.15
N PRO A 270 -5.53 0.76 -13.31
CA PRO A 270 -4.29 1.51 -13.53
C PRO A 270 -4.29 2.38 -14.78
N SER A 271 -4.91 1.89 -15.86
CA SER A 271 -4.92 2.59 -17.16
C SER A 271 -5.66 3.92 -17.13
N THR A 272 -6.63 4.07 -16.23
CA THR A 272 -7.42 5.29 -16.09
C THR A 272 -7.17 5.99 -14.76
N GLY A 273 -6.66 5.31 -13.74
CA GLY A 273 -6.55 5.77 -12.36
C GLY A 273 -7.89 5.76 -11.60
N LEU A 274 -8.89 5.01 -12.07
CA LEU A 274 -10.23 4.98 -11.48
C LEU A 274 -10.31 3.98 -10.32
N HIS A 275 -11.03 4.36 -9.27
CA HIS A 275 -11.46 3.45 -8.22
C HIS A 275 -12.93 3.10 -8.38
N PHE A 276 -13.26 1.83 -8.20
CA PHE A 276 -14.62 1.32 -8.22
C PHE A 276 -14.96 0.64 -6.89
N TYR A 277 -16.19 0.82 -6.42
CA TYR A 277 -16.67 0.32 -5.13
C TYR A 277 -17.96 -0.47 -5.32
N SER A 278 -18.04 -1.64 -4.68
CA SER A 278 -19.25 -2.45 -4.70
C SER A 278 -19.44 -3.22 -3.40
N ALA A 279 -20.67 -3.24 -2.89
CA ALA A 279 -21.08 -4.13 -1.81
C ALA A 279 -21.63 -5.47 -2.36
N ASN A 280 -21.79 -5.60 -3.67
CA ASN A 280 -22.35 -6.78 -4.31
C ASN A 280 -21.23 -7.80 -4.58
N SER A 281 -21.31 -8.97 -3.93
CA SER A 281 -20.35 -10.06 -4.10
C SER A 281 -20.33 -10.62 -5.51
N ASP A 282 -21.47 -10.65 -6.21
CA ASP A 282 -21.54 -11.13 -7.59
C ASP A 282 -20.86 -10.14 -8.55
N GLU A 283 -21.02 -8.82 -8.32
CA GLU A 283 -20.30 -7.79 -9.09
C GLU A 283 -18.79 -7.87 -8.84
N ARG A 284 -18.39 -8.08 -7.58
CA ARG A 284 -16.99 -8.35 -7.20
C ARG A 284 -16.44 -9.56 -7.96
N ASP A 285 -17.12 -10.70 -7.88
CA ASP A 285 -16.64 -11.95 -8.49
C ASP A 285 -16.57 -11.83 -10.01
N ASN A 286 -17.51 -11.11 -10.64
CA ASN A 286 -17.45 -10.84 -12.07
C ASN A 286 -16.27 -9.95 -12.46
N LEU A 287 -15.94 -8.92 -11.66
CA LEU A 287 -14.78 -8.05 -11.92
C LEU A 287 -13.46 -8.78 -11.74
N ILE A 288 -13.33 -9.62 -10.71
CA ILE A 288 -12.15 -10.46 -10.46
C ILE A 288 -11.94 -11.46 -11.59
N ASN A 289 -13.00 -12.14 -12.04
CA ASN A 289 -12.90 -13.19 -13.06
C ASN A 289 -12.85 -12.65 -14.50
N SER A 290 -13.08 -11.36 -14.70
CA SER A 290 -13.06 -10.73 -16.02
C SER A 290 -11.67 -10.23 -16.38
N ASN A 291 -10.94 -11.02 -17.17
CA ASN A 291 -9.63 -10.62 -17.73
C ASN A 291 -9.67 -9.36 -18.62
N GLN A 292 -10.85 -8.86 -18.96
CA GLN A 292 -11.05 -7.66 -19.79
C GLN A 292 -11.43 -6.41 -18.98
N SER A 293 -11.67 -6.55 -17.67
CA SER A 293 -12.13 -5.44 -16.84
C SER A 293 -11.05 -4.37 -16.66
N GLY A 294 -9.77 -4.76 -16.67
CA GLY A 294 -8.64 -3.88 -16.39
C GLY A 294 -8.56 -3.42 -14.92
N TYR A 295 -9.40 -3.97 -14.05
CA TYR A 295 -9.41 -3.68 -12.62
C TYR A 295 -8.50 -4.65 -11.86
N ILE A 296 -7.76 -4.10 -10.90
CA ILE A 296 -7.04 -4.81 -9.86
C ILE A 296 -7.93 -4.82 -8.62
N TYR A 297 -8.21 -6.01 -8.08
CA TYR A 297 -8.94 -6.13 -6.82
C TYR A 297 -8.04 -5.74 -5.64
N GLU A 298 -8.47 -4.75 -4.87
CA GLU A 298 -7.70 -4.23 -3.73
C GLU A 298 -8.14 -4.82 -2.38
N GLY A 299 -9.23 -5.60 -2.37
CA GLY A 299 -9.77 -6.22 -1.16
C GLY A 299 -11.02 -5.54 -0.62
N VAL A 300 -11.27 -5.76 0.67
CA VAL A 300 -12.33 -5.09 1.43
C VAL A 300 -11.81 -3.73 1.87
N ALA A 301 -12.49 -2.65 1.49
CA ALA A 301 -12.15 -1.29 1.90
C ALA A 301 -12.62 -0.98 3.32
N TYR A 302 -13.90 -1.28 3.60
CA TYR A 302 -14.54 -1.13 4.91
C TYR A 302 -15.89 -1.87 4.90
N LYS A 303 -16.52 -2.00 6.06
CA LYS A 303 -17.87 -2.57 6.19
C LYS A 303 -18.95 -1.50 6.00
N VAL A 304 -20.10 -1.93 5.48
CA VAL A 304 -21.32 -1.14 5.26
C VAL A 304 -22.54 -1.95 5.71
N PHE A 305 -23.71 -1.33 5.77
CA PHE A 305 -24.95 -2.04 6.10
C PHE A 305 -25.53 -2.74 4.88
N SER A 306 -25.87 -4.02 5.04
CA SER A 306 -26.74 -4.72 4.11
C SER A 306 -28.12 -4.07 4.06
N ALA A 307 -28.81 -4.22 2.93
CA ALA A 307 -30.18 -3.74 2.81
C ALA A 307 -31.13 -4.34 3.87
N SER A 308 -30.80 -5.53 4.40
CA SER A 308 -31.55 -6.18 5.47
C SER A 308 -31.20 -5.71 6.89
N SER A 309 -30.00 -5.18 7.10
CA SER A 309 -29.53 -4.71 8.41
C SER A 309 -29.59 -3.19 8.56
N ALA A 310 -29.77 -2.47 7.44
CA ALA A 310 -29.95 -1.03 7.43
C ALA A 310 -31.13 -0.65 8.34
N ALA A 311 -30.82 0.08 9.40
CA ALA A 311 -31.83 0.62 10.30
C ALA A 311 -32.61 1.74 9.60
N GLU A 312 -33.75 2.14 10.14
CA GLU A 312 -34.53 3.28 9.61
C GLU A 312 -33.73 4.60 9.55
N ALA A 313 -32.65 4.70 10.33
CA ALA A 313 -31.75 5.86 10.37
C ALA A 313 -30.53 5.75 9.43
N SER A 314 -30.34 4.63 8.74
CA SER A 314 -29.22 4.46 7.80
C SER A 314 -29.41 5.35 6.58
N THR A 315 -28.31 5.89 6.05
CA THR A 315 -28.33 6.75 4.87
C THR A 315 -27.95 5.95 3.63
N ALA A 316 -28.74 6.05 2.56
CA ALA A 316 -28.43 5.41 1.29
C ALA A 316 -27.34 6.20 0.56
N VAL A 317 -26.27 5.51 0.16
CA VAL A 317 -25.29 6.04 -0.80
C VAL A 317 -25.77 5.69 -2.21
N THR A 318 -26.01 6.70 -3.04
CA THR A 318 -26.45 6.52 -4.43
C THR A 318 -25.24 6.45 -5.36
N ARG A 319 -25.22 5.48 -6.27
CA ARG A 319 -24.23 5.35 -7.36
C ARG A 319 -24.77 5.97 -8.64
N PHE A 320 -23.94 6.80 -9.26
CA PHE A 320 -24.16 7.35 -10.60
C PHE A 320 -23.04 6.90 -11.53
N TYR A 321 -23.37 6.62 -12.78
CA TYR A 321 -22.42 6.23 -13.82
C TYR A 321 -22.35 7.31 -14.91
N ASP A 322 -21.14 7.75 -15.24
CA ASP A 322 -20.86 8.58 -16.41
C ASP A 322 -20.46 7.70 -17.60
N PRO A 323 -21.34 7.50 -18.60
CA PRO A 323 -21.03 6.67 -19.76
C PRO A 323 -19.97 7.29 -20.69
N ILE A 324 -19.66 8.59 -20.55
CA ILE A 324 -18.66 9.28 -21.38
C ILE A 324 -17.26 9.03 -20.82
N ALA A 325 -17.08 9.26 -19.51
CA ALA A 325 -15.79 9.07 -18.85
C ALA A 325 -15.56 7.62 -18.37
N GLY A 326 -16.60 6.79 -18.32
CA GLY A 326 -16.53 5.43 -17.79
C GLY A 326 -16.29 5.40 -16.28
N THR A 327 -16.69 6.44 -15.55
CA THR A 327 -16.47 6.58 -14.10
C THR A 327 -17.77 6.51 -13.32
N HIS A 328 -17.66 6.23 -12.03
CA HIS A 328 -18.78 6.26 -11.09
C HIS A 328 -18.60 7.41 -10.09
N PHE A 329 -19.72 7.91 -9.58
CA PHE A 329 -19.78 8.84 -8.46
C PHE A 329 -20.72 8.29 -7.38
N TYR A 330 -20.34 8.47 -6.13
CA TYR A 330 -21.05 7.94 -4.98
C TYR A 330 -21.35 9.07 -4.02
N THR A 331 -22.61 9.22 -3.61
CA THR A 331 -22.96 10.25 -2.63
C THR A 331 -24.16 9.86 -1.77
N ALA A 332 -24.05 10.13 -0.47
CA ALA A 332 -25.16 10.15 0.48
C ALA A 332 -25.85 11.52 0.57
N ASN A 333 -25.30 12.56 -0.06
CA ASN A 333 -25.79 13.92 0.03
C ASN A 333 -26.87 14.18 -1.02
N LEU A 334 -28.11 14.35 -0.57
CA LEU A 334 -29.27 14.61 -1.45
C LEU A 334 -29.12 15.87 -2.32
N GLU A 335 -28.39 16.89 -1.85
CA GLU A 335 -28.15 18.10 -2.64
C GLU A 335 -27.11 17.85 -3.75
N GLU A 336 -26.06 17.06 -3.48
CA GLU A 336 -25.12 16.63 -4.53
C GLU A 336 -25.84 15.78 -5.60
N GLN A 337 -26.72 14.87 -5.18
CA GLN A 337 -27.57 14.09 -6.09
C GLN A 337 -28.41 15.02 -6.97
N ARG A 338 -29.12 15.97 -6.36
CA ARG A 338 -29.96 16.94 -7.07
C ARG A 338 -29.16 17.80 -8.05
N ILE A 339 -27.94 18.21 -7.66
CA ILE A 339 -27.06 18.98 -8.52
C ILE A 339 -26.61 18.13 -9.72
N LEU A 340 -26.18 16.88 -9.50
CA LEU A 340 -25.82 15.95 -10.58
C LEU A 340 -26.97 15.74 -11.56
N GLU A 341 -28.16 15.42 -11.07
CA GLU A 341 -29.35 15.19 -11.91
C GLU A 341 -29.71 16.40 -12.79
N VAL A 342 -29.51 17.62 -12.28
CA VAL A 342 -29.82 18.85 -12.99
C VAL A 342 -28.69 19.30 -13.93
N THR A 343 -27.44 19.15 -13.51
CA THR A 343 -26.28 19.76 -14.19
C THR A 343 -25.54 18.78 -15.10
N GLN A 344 -25.69 17.47 -14.87
CA GLN A 344 -24.99 16.41 -15.56
C GLN A 344 -25.99 15.39 -16.16
N PRO A 345 -26.85 15.79 -17.10
CA PRO A 345 -27.94 14.94 -17.60
C PRO A 345 -27.48 13.70 -18.37
N SER A 346 -26.19 13.58 -18.70
CA SER A 346 -25.60 12.36 -19.28
C SER A 346 -25.32 11.27 -18.24
N TRP A 347 -25.26 11.61 -16.96
CA TRP A 347 -25.00 10.67 -15.88
C TRP A 347 -26.25 9.85 -15.60
N ILE A 348 -26.05 8.54 -15.40
CA ILE A 348 -27.11 7.56 -15.17
C ILE A 348 -27.14 7.25 -13.68
N MET A 349 -28.27 7.52 -13.01
CA MET A 349 -28.47 7.06 -11.64
C MET A 349 -28.72 5.55 -11.64
N GLU A 350 -27.81 4.79 -11.04
CA GLU A 350 -27.92 3.33 -10.94
C GLU A 350 -28.67 2.88 -9.68
N GLY A 351 -28.86 3.78 -8.72
CA GLY A 351 -29.64 3.56 -7.50
C GLY A 351 -28.76 3.42 -6.26
N THR A 352 -29.32 2.80 -5.22
CA THR A 352 -28.62 2.61 -3.94
C THR A 352 -27.49 1.59 -4.08
N ALA A 353 -26.28 2.03 -3.76
CA ALA A 353 -25.07 1.23 -3.81
C ALA A 353 -24.87 0.44 -2.51
N TRP A 354 -25.03 1.12 -1.38
CA TRP A 354 -24.98 0.57 -0.02
C TRP A 354 -25.60 1.54 0.99
N TYR A 355 -25.68 1.12 2.25
CA TYR A 355 -26.16 1.92 3.36
C TYR A 355 -25.04 2.20 4.37
N VAL A 356 -25.05 3.39 4.95
CA VAL A 356 -24.07 3.85 5.96
C VAL A 356 -24.74 4.32 7.24
#